data_AF-A0AAW5LZY0-F1
#
_entry.id   AF-A0AAW5LZY0-F1
#
_cell.length_a   1.000
_cell.length_b   1.000
_cell.length_c   1.000
_cell.angle_alpha   90.00
_cell.angle_beta   90.00
_cell.angle_gamma   90.00
#
_symmetry.space_group_name_H-M   'P 1'
#
loop_
_entity.id
_entity.type
_entity.pdbx_description
1 polymer ?
#
loop_
_entity_poly.entity_id
_entity_poly.type
_entity_poly.pdbx_seq_one_letter_code
_entity_poly.pdbx_strand_id
1 'polypeptide(L)'
;MKNVVVSNWSLVFAFLLVLVSIGISVKEKLGLTKDILISVVRAIIQLVIIGYILKVIFNVNTFWLTFVSTLVIIFNASWNANGRDPNTNRKLWNSIIAEAVGTYITLAVLLLSGVIKPIPMQVIPITGMIAGNEMVAIGLCYKSLNESFHDLRQPVLERLALGSDIKTASMPIIRRSIKTAMQPTIDSAKTVGLVNLPGMMSGLIFAGVNPIYAIKYQIMVTFMLLSATSLGAIISVYLAYKNYFNDQMQLML
;
A
#
# COMPACT_ATOMS: atom_id res chain seq x y z
N MET A 1 24.85 -5.11 25.12
CA MET A 1 23.68 -5.05 24.22
C MET A 1 22.53 -5.73 24.94
N LYS A 2 21.56 -4.98 25.50
CA LYS A 2 20.38 -5.58 26.14
C LYS A 2 19.43 -6.00 25.02
N ASN A 3 19.25 -7.30 24.87
CA ASN A 3 18.25 -7.86 23.95
C ASN A 3 16.90 -7.19 24.22
N VAL A 4 16.29 -6.60 23.19
CA VAL A 4 14.89 -6.19 23.22
C VAL A 4 14.07 -7.48 23.15
N VAL A 5 14.03 -8.23 24.26
CA VAL A 5 13.23 -9.45 24.36
C VAL A 5 11.82 -9.02 24.68
N VAL A 6 10.95 -9.03 23.68
CA VAL A 6 9.51 -8.93 23.91
C VAL A 6 9.11 -10.18 24.68
N SER A 7 8.73 -10.03 25.94
CA SER A 7 8.27 -11.15 26.77
C SER A 7 6.93 -11.67 26.25
N ASN A 8 6.71 -12.98 26.35
CA ASN A 8 5.41 -13.60 26.02
C ASN A 8 4.25 -12.93 26.78
N TRP A 9 4.50 -12.48 28.02
CA TRP A 9 3.51 -11.72 28.80
C TRP A 9 3.17 -10.37 28.18
N SER A 10 4.15 -9.66 27.60
CA SER A 10 3.92 -8.40 26.89
C SER A 10 3.01 -8.61 25.67
N LEU A 11 3.15 -9.73 24.96
CA LEU A 11 2.26 -10.10 23.85
C LEU A 11 0.83 -10.37 24.33
N VAL A 12 0.66 -11.07 25.46
CA VAL A 12 -0.66 -11.31 26.08
C VAL A 12 -1.33 -10.00 26.48
N PHE A 13 -0.59 -9.07 27.13
CA PHE A 13 -1.13 -7.76 27.47
C PHE A 13 -1.50 -6.91 26.26
N ALA A 14 -0.69 -6.95 25.18
CA ALA A 14 -1.04 -6.29 23.93
C ALA A 14 -2.31 -6.90 23.29
N PHE A 15 -2.47 -8.23 23.36
CA PHE A 15 -3.66 -8.92 22.88
C PHE A 15 -4.91 -8.56 23.67
N LEU A 16 -4.81 -8.34 24.99
CA LEU A 16 -5.93 -7.86 25.80
C LEU A 16 -6.48 -6.51 25.32
N LEU A 17 -5.64 -5.61 24.82
CA LEU A 17 -6.11 -4.34 24.23
C LEU A 17 -6.97 -4.57 22.98
N VAL A 18 -6.65 -5.58 22.17
CA VAL A 18 -7.48 -5.98 21.02
C VAL A 18 -8.84 -6.49 21.50
N LEU A 19 -8.88 -7.26 22.60
CA LEU A 19 -10.13 -7.74 23.19
C LEU A 19 -11.02 -6.60 23.70
N VAL A 20 -10.43 -5.52 24.24
CA VAL A 20 -11.19 -4.31 24.61
C VAL A 20 -11.85 -3.68 23.38
N SER A 21 -11.12 -3.52 22.27
CA SER A 21 -11.67 -3.01 21.00
C SER A 21 -12.80 -3.88 20.46
N ILE A 22 -12.67 -5.22 20.60
CA ILE A 22 -13.74 -6.16 20.25
C ILE A 22 -14.97 -5.95 21.16
N GLY A 23 -14.77 -5.80 22.47
CA GLY A 23 -15.85 -5.55 23.43
C GLY A 23 -16.62 -4.27 23.11
N ILE A 24 -15.92 -3.18 22.78
CA ILE A 24 -16.54 -1.92 22.33
C ILE A 24 -17.28 -2.14 21.01
N SER A 25 -16.70 -2.85 20.05
CA SER A 25 -17.34 -3.13 18.75
C SER A 25 -18.65 -3.91 18.89
N VAL A 26 -18.71 -4.88 19.83
CA VAL A 26 -19.94 -5.63 20.13
C VAL A 26 -20.98 -4.73 20.79
N LYS A 27 -20.56 -3.93 21.78
CA LYS A 27 -21.44 -3.00 22.51
C LYS A 27 -22.09 -1.99 21.58
N GLU A 28 -21.31 -1.39 20.70
CA GLU A 28 -21.74 -0.38 19.73
C GLU A 28 -22.29 -0.97 18.42
N LYS A 29 -22.40 -2.31 18.32
CA LYS A 29 -22.92 -3.04 17.13
C LYS A 29 -22.26 -2.64 15.81
N LEU A 30 -20.95 -2.37 15.83
CA LEU A 30 -20.20 -1.89 14.66
C LEU A 30 -20.03 -2.96 13.56
N GLY A 31 -20.33 -4.23 13.85
CA GLY A 31 -20.16 -5.34 12.89
C GLY A 31 -18.71 -5.76 12.64
N LEU A 32 -17.72 -5.09 13.25
CA LEU A 32 -16.29 -5.30 13.00
C LEU A 32 -15.70 -6.51 13.74
N THR A 33 -16.43 -7.14 14.67
CA THR A 33 -15.89 -8.19 15.54
C THR A 33 -15.28 -9.37 14.77
N LYS A 34 -15.98 -9.89 13.75
CA LYS A 34 -15.47 -11.00 12.94
C LYS A 34 -14.26 -10.56 12.12
N ASP A 35 -14.30 -9.37 11.54
CA ASP A 35 -13.21 -8.84 10.71
C ASP A 35 -11.94 -8.61 11.53
N ILE A 36 -12.06 -8.05 12.73
CA ILE A 36 -10.93 -7.86 13.65
C ILE A 36 -10.32 -9.21 14.02
N LEU A 37 -11.15 -10.19 14.43
CA LEU A 37 -10.65 -11.48 14.90
C LEU A 37 -9.98 -12.28 13.78
N ILE A 38 -10.60 -12.33 12.59
CA ILE A 38 -10.01 -12.97 11.40
C ILE A 38 -8.70 -12.28 11.02
N SER A 39 -8.66 -10.94 11.05
CA SER A 39 -7.45 -10.17 10.70
C SER A 39 -6.30 -10.46 11.66
N VAL A 40 -6.58 -10.52 12.96
CA VAL A 40 -5.55 -10.78 13.99
C VAL A 40 -4.99 -12.19 13.86
N VAL A 41 -5.86 -13.21 13.74
CA VAL A 41 -5.42 -14.60 13.56
C VAL A 41 -4.60 -14.75 12.28
N ARG A 42 -5.09 -14.19 11.17
CA ARG A 42 -4.38 -14.18 9.89
C ARG A 42 -3.02 -13.49 10.01
N ALA A 43 -2.94 -12.33 10.67
CA ALA A 43 -1.68 -11.60 10.85
C ALA A 43 -0.65 -12.40 11.63
N ILE A 44 -1.05 -13.05 12.73
CA ILE A 44 -0.15 -13.90 13.53
C ILE A 44 0.41 -15.04 12.68
N ILE A 45 -0.47 -15.79 12.00
CA ILE A 45 -0.08 -16.91 11.15
C ILE A 45 0.86 -16.44 10.02
N GLN A 46 0.51 -15.35 9.34
CA GLN A 46 1.31 -14.80 8.25
C GLN A 46 2.68 -14.33 8.72
N LEU A 47 2.76 -13.60 9.84
CA LEU A 47 4.04 -13.11 10.38
C LEU A 47 4.97 -14.25 10.79
N VAL A 48 4.42 -15.31 11.40
CA VAL A 48 5.19 -16.51 11.76
C VAL A 48 5.73 -17.18 10.51
N ILE A 49 4.87 -17.47 9.53
CA ILE A 49 5.26 -18.11 8.26
C ILE A 49 6.32 -17.28 7.53
N ILE A 50 6.08 -15.98 7.35
CA ILE A 50 7.01 -15.07 6.68
C ILE A 50 8.34 -15.00 7.43
N GLY A 51 8.33 -14.99 8.77
CA GLY A 51 9.55 -15.03 9.57
C GLY A 51 10.44 -16.25 9.27
N TYR A 52 9.85 -17.44 9.15
CA TYR A 52 10.59 -18.65 8.75
C TYR A 52 11.05 -18.61 7.30
N ILE A 53 10.19 -18.16 6.38
CA ILE A 53 10.54 -18.02 4.95
C ILE A 53 11.73 -17.07 4.77
N LEU A 54 11.70 -15.89 5.41
CA LEU A 54 12.78 -14.92 5.32
C LEU A 54 14.09 -15.47 5.89
N LYS A 55 14.05 -16.25 6.97
CA LYS A 55 15.24 -16.92 7.51
C LYS A 55 15.91 -17.83 6.47
N VAL A 56 15.12 -18.58 5.70
CA VAL A 56 15.65 -19.45 4.63
C VAL A 56 16.18 -18.61 3.46
N ILE A 57 15.41 -17.63 2.99
CA ILE A 57 15.79 -16.79 1.85
C ILE A 57 17.08 -16.02 2.13
N PHE A 58 17.23 -15.48 3.34
CA PHE A 58 18.42 -14.72 3.73
C PHE A 58 19.67 -15.60 3.83
N ASN A 59 19.53 -16.88 4.17
CA ASN A 59 20.65 -17.83 4.17
C ASN A 59 21.09 -18.25 2.76
N VAL A 60 20.14 -18.46 1.84
CA VAL A 60 20.45 -18.92 0.47
C VAL A 60 21.02 -17.79 -0.40
N ASN A 61 20.69 -16.53 -0.08
CA ASN A 61 21.26 -15.32 -0.69
C ASN A 61 21.38 -15.34 -2.23
N THR A 62 20.35 -15.86 -2.90
CA THR A 62 20.32 -15.99 -4.37
C THR A 62 19.43 -14.93 -5.00
N PHE A 63 19.93 -14.25 -6.04
CA PHE A 63 19.21 -13.19 -6.75
C PHE A 63 17.84 -13.65 -7.28
N TRP A 64 17.77 -14.89 -7.80
CA TRP A 64 16.53 -15.50 -8.28
C TRP A 64 15.44 -15.56 -7.21
N LEU A 65 15.76 -16.00 -5.98
CA LEU A 65 14.79 -16.08 -4.89
C LEU A 65 14.33 -14.70 -4.43
N THR A 66 15.22 -13.70 -4.44
CA THR A 66 14.85 -12.31 -4.18
C THR A 66 13.83 -11.82 -5.20
N PHE A 67 14.09 -12.04 -6.49
CA PHE A 67 13.19 -11.62 -7.56
C PHE A 67 11.82 -12.34 -7.53
N VAL A 68 11.81 -13.64 -7.27
CA VAL A 68 10.55 -14.39 -7.09
C VAL A 68 9.77 -13.84 -5.88
N SER A 69 10.46 -13.50 -4.79
CA SER A 69 9.82 -12.93 -3.61
C SER A 69 9.19 -11.56 -3.90
N THR A 70 9.86 -10.70 -4.67
CA THR A 70 9.28 -9.40 -5.06
C THR A 70 8.04 -9.57 -5.92
N LEU A 71 8.03 -10.54 -6.84
CA LEU A 71 6.84 -10.86 -7.64
C LEU A 71 5.67 -11.35 -6.78
N VAL A 72 5.92 -12.22 -5.81
CA VAL A 72 4.89 -12.71 -4.88
C VAL A 72 4.31 -11.56 -4.06
N ILE A 73 5.15 -10.64 -3.58
CA ILE A 73 4.71 -9.44 -2.85
C ILE A 73 3.82 -8.57 -3.73
N ILE A 74 4.28 -8.22 -4.94
CA ILE A 74 3.53 -7.38 -5.87
C ILE A 74 2.19 -8.03 -6.22
N PHE A 75 2.18 -9.32 -6.56
CA PHE A 75 0.93 -10.02 -6.87
C PHE A 75 -0.06 -10.01 -5.70
N ASN A 76 0.42 -10.26 -4.47
CA ASN A 76 -0.43 -10.24 -3.29
C ASN A 76 -0.96 -8.84 -3.00
N ALA A 77 -0.10 -7.82 -3.10
CA ALA A 77 -0.47 -6.42 -2.93
C ALA A 77 -1.54 -6.01 -3.95
N SER A 78 -1.31 -6.26 -5.24
CA SER A 78 -2.27 -6.00 -6.32
C SER A 78 -3.59 -6.74 -6.14
N TRP A 79 -3.56 -8.00 -5.69
CA TRP A 79 -4.78 -8.78 -5.42
C TRP A 79 -5.62 -8.15 -4.31
N ASN A 80 -4.98 -7.77 -3.21
CA ASN A 80 -5.68 -7.09 -2.11
C ASN A 80 -6.16 -5.68 -2.49
N ALA A 81 -5.40 -4.94 -3.30
CA ALA A 81 -5.82 -3.65 -3.85
C ALA A 81 -7.05 -3.79 -4.75
N ASN A 82 -7.03 -4.72 -5.71
CA ASN A 82 -8.17 -5.00 -6.60
C ASN A 82 -9.40 -5.50 -5.82
N GLY A 83 -9.19 -6.25 -4.73
CA GLY A 83 -10.28 -6.66 -3.84
C GLY A 83 -11.02 -5.49 -3.19
N ARG A 84 -10.39 -4.31 -3.08
CA ARG A 84 -11.00 -3.07 -2.59
C ARG A 84 -11.72 -2.28 -3.67
N ASP A 85 -11.61 -2.66 -4.95
CA ASP A 85 -12.34 -2.04 -6.05
C ASP A 85 -13.81 -2.48 -6.03
N PRO A 86 -14.78 -1.56 -5.80
CA PRO A 86 -16.20 -1.89 -5.83
C PRO A 86 -16.76 -2.09 -7.26
N ASN A 87 -16.02 -1.67 -8.30
CA ASN A 87 -16.48 -1.76 -9.68
C ASN A 87 -16.65 -3.24 -10.10
N THR A 88 -17.81 -3.55 -10.68
CA THR A 88 -18.13 -4.89 -11.22
C THR A 88 -17.22 -5.28 -12.39
N ASN A 89 -16.76 -4.30 -13.17
CA ASN A 89 -15.86 -4.46 -14.31
C ASN A 89 -14.38 -4.29 -13.93
N ARG A 90 -14.03 -4.44 -12.64
CA ARG A 90 -12.65 -4.35 -12.16
C ARG A 90 -11.73 -5.36 -12.86
N LYS A 91 -10.51 -4.93 -13.14
CA LYS A 91 -9.50 -5.75 -13.81
C LYS A 91 -8.26 -5.81 -12.94
N LEU A 92 -7.93 -7.00 -12.45
CA LEU A 92 -6.73 -7.24 -11.63
C LEU A 92 -5.45 -6.75 -12.33
N TRP A 93 -5.41 -6.82 -13.66
CA TRP A 93 -4.28 -6.35 -14.46
C TRP A 93 -3.98 -4.85 -14.25
N ASN A 94 -5.00 -4.03 -13.98
CA ASN A 94 -4.80 -2.61 -13.69
C ASN A 94 -4.01 -2.40 -12.40
N SER A 95 -4.31 -3.20 -11.37
CA SER A 95 -3.59 -3.18 -10.10
C SER A 95 -2.19 -3.75 -10.23
N ILE A 96 -2.01 -4.83 -11.01
CA ILE A 96 -0.69 -5.45 -11.24
C ILE A 96 0.24 -4.47 -11.96
N ILE A 97 -0.22 -3.81 -13.04
CA ILE A 97 0.60 -2.84 -13.76
C ILE A 97 0.96 -1.67 -12.86
N ALA A 98 -0.03 -1.09 -12.17
CA ALA A 98 0.20 0.06 -11.29
C ALA A 98 1.26 -0.27 -10.23
N GLU A 99 1.03 -1.34 -9.47
CA GLU A 99 1.91 -1.82 -8.41
C GLU A 99 3.32 -2.16 -8.92
N ALA A 100 3.41 -2.90 -10.03
CA ALA A 100 4.70 -3.29 -10.59
C ALA A 100 5.50 -2.08 -11.06
N VAL A 101 4.85 -1.13 -11.74
CA VAL A 101 5.53 0.06 -12.26
C VAL A 101 5.99 0.97 -11.11
N GLY A 102 5.12 1.28 -10.14
CA GLY A 102 5.49 2.11 -9.00
C GLY A 102 6.60 1.49 -8.16
N THR A 103 6.47 0.19 -7.86
CA THR A 103 7.45 -0.54 -7.05
C THR A 103 8.79 -0.73 -7.76
N TYR A 104 8.81 -1.21 -9.01
CA TYR A 104 10.07 -1.49 -9.70
C TYR A 104 10.81 -0.23 -10.15
N ILE A 105 10.12 0.85 -10.55
CA ILE A 105 10.80 2.13 -10.82
C ILE A 105 11.50 2.62 -9.55
N THR A 106 10.81 2.58 -8.42
CA THR A 106 11.36 3.03 -7.15
C THR A 106 12.55 2.16 -6.71
N LEU A 107 12.44 0.83 -6.79
CA LEU A 107 13.54 -0.08 -6.49
C LEU A 107 14.74 0.12 -7.44
N ALA A 108 14.50 0.35 -8.72
CA ALA A 108 15.56 0.61 -9.70
C ALA A 108 16.35 1.87 -9.33
N VAL A 109 15.67 2.97 -8.98
CA VAL A 109 16.32 4.21 -8.53
C VAL A 109 17.17 3.97 -7.26
N LEU A 110 16.66 3.20 -6.30
CA LEU A 110 17.39 2.89 -5.07
C LEU A 110 18.63 2.02 -5.30
N LEU A 111 18.53 1.04 -6.20
CA LEU A 111 19.66 0.18 -6.58
C LEU A 111 20.71 0.96 -7.38
N LEU A 112 20.29 1.79 -8.34
CA LEU A 112 21.18 2.60 -9.18
C LEU A 112 21.89 3.69 -8.38
N SER A 113 21.23 4.27 -7.39
CA SER A 113 21.86 5.23 -6.47
C SER A 113 22.86 4.59 -5.50
N GLY A 114 22.93 3.25 -5.44
CA GLY A 114 23.84 2.50 -4.58
C GLY A 114 23.49 2.56 -3.09
N VAL A 115 22.33 3.14 -2.73
CA VAL A 115 21.92 3.22 -1.32
C VAL A 115 21.50 1.85 -0.80
N ILE A 116 20.84 1.05 -1.64
CA ILE A 116 20.52 -0.34 -1.32
C ILE A 116 21.38 -1.28 -2.16
N LYS A 117 21.87 -2.33 -1.52
CA LYS A 117 22.57 -3.43 -2.18
C LYS A 117 21.53 -4.43 -2.70
N PRO A 118 21.79 -5.14 -3.80
CA PRO A 118 20.90 -6.18 -4.34
C PRO A 118 20.95 -7.47 -3.49
N ILE A 119 20.83 -7.33 -2.17
CA ILE A 119 20.81 -8.42 -1.21
C ILE A 119 19.37 -8.63 -0.72
N PRO A 120 18.93 -9.89 -0.50
CA PRO A 120 17.55 -10.19 -0.12
C PRO A 120 17.10 -9.46 1.16
N MET A 121 18.01 -9.31 2.13
CA MET A 121 17.75 -8.64 3.41
C MET A 121 17.37 -7.15 3.27
N GLN A 122 17.78 -6.49 2.18
CA GLN A 122 17.41 -5.09 1.92
C GLN A 122 16.26 -5.00 0.92
N VAL A 123 16.33 -5.74 -0.18
CA VAL A 123 15.35 -5.65 -1.27
C VAL A 123 13.96 -6.11 -0.78
N ILE A 124 13.84 -7.27 -0.15
CA ILE A 124 12.53 -7.85 0.19
C ILE A 124 11.74 -6.97 1.17
N PRO A 125 12.31 -6.50 2.31
CA PRO A 125 11.58 -5.62 3.21
C PRO A 125 11.21 -4.28 2.56
N ILE A 126 12.09 -3.70 1.73
CA ILE A 126 11.83 -2.43 1.05
C ILE A 126 10.71 -2.60 0.02
N THR A 127 10.72 -3.68 -0.76
CA THR A 127 9.60 -4.03 -1.66
C THR A 127 8.30 -4.17 -0.86
N GLY A 128 8.31 -4.89 0.27
CA GLY A 128 7.13 -5.03 1.11
C GLY A 128 6.58 -3.71 1.64
N MET A 129 7.46 -2.78 2.04
CA MET A 129 7.04 -1.44 2.49
C MET A 129 6.47 -0.60 1.33
N ILE A 130 7.12 -0.61 0.16
CA ILE A 130 6.66 0.15 -1.00
C ILE A 130 5.31 -0.38 -1.45
N ALA A 131 5.22 -1.68 -1.71
CA ALA A 131 4.01 -2.34 -2.17
C ALA A 131 2.86 -2.21 -1.16
N GLY A 132 3.16 -2.30 0.14
CA GLY A 132 2.15 -2.12 1.18
C GLY A 132 1.50 -0.73 1.17
N ASN A 133 2.29 0.34 0.97
CA ASN A 133 1.76 1.70 0.89
C ASN A 133 1.04 1.94 -0.44
N GLU A 134 1.58 1.43 -1.53
CA GLU A 134 1.03 1.54 -2.87
C GLU A 134 -0.34 0.83 -2.96
N MET A 135 -0.45 -0.41 -2.48
CA MET A 135 -1.70 -1.15 -2.33
C MET A 135 -2.78 -0.35 -1.60
N VAL A 136 -2.42 0.34 -0.51
CA VAL A 136 -3.39 1.14 0.26
C VAL A 136 -3.91 2.29 -0.58
N ALA A 137 -3.03 3.04 -1.25
CA ALA A 137 -3.44 4.15 -2.11
C ALA A 137 -4.23 3.69 -3.33
N ILE A 138 -3.82 2.61 -4.01
CA ILE A 138 -4.55 2.05 -5.16
C ILE A 138 -5.98 1.64 -4.73
N GLY A 139 -6.12 0.98 -3.59
CA GLY A 139 -7.45 0.64 -3.05
C GLY A 139 -8.32 1.88 -2.77
N LEU A 140 -7.73 2.95 -2.24
CA LEU A 140 -8.42 4.23 -2.04
C LEU A 140 -8.77 4.92 -3.36
N CYS A 141 -7.90 4.84 -4.37
CA CYS A 141 -8.18 5.31 -5.73
C CYS A 141 -9.43 4.65 -6.29
N TYR A 142 -9.53 3.32 -6.20
CA TYR A 142 -10.68 2.60 -6.74
C TYR A 142 -11.98 2.92 -6.02
N LYS A 143 -11.96 2.94 -4.67
CA LYS A 143 -13.12 3.34 -3.89
C LYS A 143 -13.57 4.77 -4.23
N SER A 144 -12.63 5.72 -4.28
CA SER A 144 -12.92 7.11 -4.61
C SER A 144 -13.39 7.29 -6.06
N LEU A 145 -12.85 6.52 -7.01
CA LEU A 145 -13.33 6.50 -8.39
C LEU A 145 -14.78 6.06 -8.46
N ASN A 146 -15.09 4.93 -7.82
CA ASN A 146 -16.44 4.39 -7.83
C ASN A 146 -17.46 5.38 -7.25
N GLU A 147 -17.18 5.92 -6.06
CA GLU A 147 -18.01 6.94 -5.42
C GLU A 147 -18.17 8.18 -6.32
N SER A 148 -17.07 8.68 -6.88
CA SER A 148 -17.10 9.90 -7.71
C SER A 148 -17.84 9.71 -9.02
N PHE A 149 -17.78 8.54 -9.65
CA PHE A 149 -18.56 8.24 -10.86
C PHE A 149 -20.06 8.11 -10.58
N HIS A 150 -20.44 7.59 -9.41
CA HIS A 150 -21.83 7.59 -8.97
C HIS A 150 -22.33 9.01 -8.67
N ASP A 151 -21.56 9.80 -7.93
CA ASP A 151 -21.90 11.18 -7.56
C ASP A 151 -21.99 12.12 -8.77
N LEU A 152 -21.05 11.99 -9.71
CA LEU A 152 -20.92 12.88 -10.87
C LEU A 152 -21.45 12.27 -12.16
N ARG A 153 -22.32 11.25 -12.06
CA ARG A 153 -22.91 10.54 -13.21
C ARG A 153 -23.53 11.50 -14.21
N GLN A 154 -24.40 12.40 -13.74
CA GLN A 154 -25.13 13.32 -14.60
C GLN A 154 -24.21 14.36 -15.29
N PRO A 155 -23.30 15.05 -14.58
CA PRO A 155 -22.30 15.90 -15.20
C PRO A 155 -21.37 15.19 -16.21
N VAL A 156 -21.11 13.90 -16.05
CA VAL A 156 -20.34 13.12 -17.03
C VAL A 156 -21.17 12.89 -18.29
N LEU A 157 -22.42 12.46 -18.15
CA LEU A 157 -23.33 12.23 -19.28
C LEU A 157 -23.61 13.51 -20.08
N GLU A 158 -23.79 14.64 -19.40
CA GLU A 158 -23.98 15.95 -20.04
C GLU A 158 -22.77 16.32 -20.92
N ARG A 159 -21.54 16.12 -20.41
CA ARG A 159 -20.32 16.38 -21.19
C ARG A 159 -20.21 15.46 -22.41
N LEU A 160 -20.53 14.17 -22.24
CA LEU A 160 -20.51 13.21 -23.36
C LEU A 160 -21.57 13.55 -24.41
N ALA A 161 -22.78 13.95 -23.99
CA ALA A 161 -23.85 14.37 -24.89
C ALA A 161 -23.49 15.64 -25.70
N LEU A 162 -22.68 16.52 -25.12
CA LEU A 162 -22.10 17.69 -25.79
C LEU A 162 -20.88 17.36 -26.68
N GLY A 163 -20.53 16.08 -26.84
CA GLY A 163 -19.43 15.63 -27.70
C GLY A 163 -18.05 15.61 -27.04
N SER A 164 -17.97 15.70 -25.71
CA SER A 164 -16.69 15.55 -25.00
C SER A 164 -16.20 14.10 -25.05
N ASP A 165 -14.89 13.90 -25.10
CA ASP A 165 -14.28 12.57 -24.97
C ASP A 165 -14.35 12.05 -23.51
N ILE A 166 -14.27 10.73 -23.34
CA ILE A 166 -14.37 10.07 -22.03
C ILE A 166 -13.33 10.58 -21.01
N LYS A 167 -12.13 10.97 -21.47
CA LYS A 167 -11.03 11.41 -20.59
C LYS A 167 -11.31 12.82 -20.09
N THR A 168 -11.76 13.71 -20.97
CA THR A 168 -12.15 15.08 -20.60
C THR A 168 -13.38 15.08 -19.69
N ALA A 169 -14.40 14.26 -20.01
CA ALA A 169 -15.58 14.10 -19.18
C ALA A 169 -15.26 13.57 -17.77
N SER A 170 -14.29 12.65 -17.67
CA SER A 170 -13.88 12.02 -16.40
C SER A 170 -12.78 12.78 -15.65
N MET A 171 -12.19 13.84 -16.21
CA MET A 171 -11.02 14.52 -15.63
C MET A 171 -11.25 15.03 -14.19
N PRO A 172 -12.41 15.62 -13.84
CA PRO A 172 -12.69 16.02 -12.45
C PRO A 172 -12.67 14.84 -11.47
N ILE A 173 -13.22 13.70 -11.91
CA ILE A 173 -13.24 12.45 -11.13
C ILE A 173 -11.82 11.91 -10.95
N ILE A 174 -11.06 11.80 -12.04
CA ILE A 174 -9.66 11.34 -12.03
C ILE A 174 -8.82 12.16 -11.04
N ARG A 175 -8.89 13.50 -11.12
CA ARG A 175 -8.15 14.40 -10.23
C ARG A 175 -8.56 14.24 -8.77
N ARG A 176 -9.87 14.14 -8.50
CA ARG A 176 -10.40 13.94 -7.14
C ARG A 176 -9.89 12.63 -6.56
N SER A 177 -9.97 11.54 -7.30
CA SER A 177 -9.58 10.22 -6.82
C SER A 177 -8.08 10.10 -6.55
N ILE A 178 -7.23 10.65 -7.42
CA ILE A 178 -5.78 10.69 -7.17
C ILE A 178 -5.47 11.51 -5.91
N LYS A 179 -6.06 12.70 -5.77
CA LYS A 179 -5.83 13.56 -4.60
C LYS A 179 -6.27 12.90 -3.30
N THR A 180 -7.45 12.27 -3.29
CA THR A 180 -7.98 11.56 -2.12
C THR A 180 -7.08 10.40 -1.70
N ALA A 181 -6.59 9.61 -2.66
CA ALA A 181 -5.72 8.46 -2.36
C ALA A 181 -4.32 8.85 -1.89
N MET A 182 -3.78 9.97 -2.36
CA MET A 182 -2.44 10.46 -1.97
C MET A 182 -2.44 11.17 -0.61
N GLN A 183 -3.59 11.61 -0.11
CA GLN A 183 -3.72 12.40 1.10
C GLN A 183 -3.06 11.74 2.33
N PRO A 184 -3.28 10.43 2.63
CA PRO A 184 -2.66 9.78 3.79
C PRO A 184 -1.13 9.75 3.70
N THR A 185 -0.58 9.52 2.51
CA THR A 185 0.87 9.48 2.29
C THR A 185 1.50 10.87 2.48
N ILE A 186 0.84 11.91 1.98
CA ILE A 186 1.26 13.30 2.16
C ILE A 186 1.21 13.68 3.65
N ASP A 187 0.15 13.30 4.37
CA ASP A 187 0.00 13.63 5.78
C ASP A 187 0.95 12.82 6.67
N SER A 188 1.26 11.57 6.31
CA SER A 188 2.33 10.79 6.92
C SER A 188 3.69 11.47 6.72
N ALA A 189 3.98 11.99 5.52
CA ALA A 189 5.24 12.67 5.24
C ALA A 189 5.41 13.98 6.04
N LYS A 190 4.32 14.73 6.28
CA LYS A 190 4.33 15.94 7.12
C LYS A 190 4.62 15.67 8.59
N THR A 191 4.27 14.48 9.08
CA THR A 191 4.34 14.13 10.50
C THR A 191 5.58 13.31 10.87
N VAL A 192 6.30 12.76 9.88
CA VAL A 192 7.56 12.05 10.07
C VAL A 192 8.58 12.94 10.79
N GLY A 193 9.13 12.42 11.89
CA GLY A 193 10.17 13.09 12.67
C GLY A 193 9.67 14.09 13.72
N LEU A 194 8.41 14.54 13.63
CA LEU A 194 7.79 15.42 14.64
C LEU A 194 6.81 14.67 15.55
N VAL A 195 5.89 13.90 14.96
CA VAL A 195 4.87 13.14 15.70
C VAL A 195 5.22 11.66 15.72
N ASN A 196 5.64 11.14 14.56
CA ASN A 196 5.97 9.74 14.40
C ASN A 196 7.46 9.56 14.13
N LEU A 197 8.15 8.87 15.03
CA LEU A 197 9.49 8.34 14.76
C LEU A 197 9.34 6.98 14.05
N PRO A 198 9.78 6.86 12.78
CA PRO A 198 9.59 5.63 12.03
C PRO A 198 10.30 4.45 12.67
N GLY A 199 9.64 3.30 12.72
CA GLY A 199 10.16 2.12 13.42
C GLY A 199 11.51 1.62 12.89
N MET A 200 11.75 1.71 11.57
CA MET A 200 13.05 1.37 10.98
C MET A 200 14.16 2.32 11.45
N MET A 201 13.88 3.63 11.52
CA MET A 201 14.82 4.64 12.01
C MET A 201 15.16 4.38 13.48
N SER A 202 14.15 4.17 14.34
CA SER A 202 14.36 3.81 15.75
C SER A 202 15.12 2.49 15.89
N GLY A 203 14.83 1.49 15.04
CA GLY A 203 15.52 0.21 15.03
C GLY A 203 17.01 0.34 14.71
N LEU A 204 17.37 1.15 13.70
CA LEU A 204 18.78 1.44 13.38
C LEU A 204 19.50 2.15 14.54
N ILE A 205 18.83 3.10 15.20
CA ILE A 205 19.38 3.80 16.36
C ILE A 205 19.59 2.82 17.52
N PHE A 206 18.63 1.94 17.81
CA PHE A 206 18.77 0.90 18.84
C PHE A 206 19.86 -0.12 18.51
N ALA A 207 20.10 -0.37 17.22
CA ALA A 207 21.20 -1.21 16.75
C ALA A 207 22.57 -0.51 16.81
N GLY A 208 22.64 0.74 17.30
CA GLY A 208 23.88 1.49 17.47
C GLY A 208 24.37 2.22 16.21
N VAL A 209 23.55 2.31 15.17
CA VAL A 209 23.85 3.11 13.98
C VAL A 209 23.79 4.59 14.36
N ASN A 210 24.76 5.38 13.87
CA ASN A 210 24.79 6.81 14.12
C ASN A 210 23.46 7.47 13.64
N PRO A 211 22.77 8.25 14.51
CA PRO A 211 21.46 8.83 14.22
C PRO A 211 21.40 9.64 12.91
N ILE A 212 22.49 10.30 12.53
CA ILE A 212 22.55 11.09 11.28
C ILE A 212 22.37 10.20 10.05
N TYR A 213 22.95 8.99 10.06
CA TYR A 213 22.76 8.05 8.96
C TYR A 213 21.34 7.47 8.96
N ALA A 214 20.79 7.16 10.14
CA ALA A 214 19.41 6.69 10.26
C ALA A 214 18.40 7.73 9.74
N ILE A 215 18.63 9.02 10.02
CA ILE A 215 17.82 10.13 9.50
C ILE A 215 17.90 10.21 7.97
N LYS A 216 19.11 10.16 7.39
CA LYS A 216 19.29 10.18 5.93
C LYS A 216 18.56 9.04 5.23
N TYR A 217 18.65 7.82 5.78
CA TYR A 217 17.88 6.67 5.30
C TYR A 217 16.38 6.91 5.39
N GLN A 218 15.90 7.48 6.49
CA GLN A 218 14.48 7.72 6.67
C GLN A 218 13.93 8.80 5.72
N ILE A 219 14.69 9.86 5.46
CA ILE A 219 14.31 10.89 4.47
C ILE A 219 14.16 10.26 3.09
N MET A 220 15.13 9.42 2.69
CA MET A 220 15.06 8.69 1.43
C MET A 220 13.82 7.78 1.38
N VAL A 221 13.56 7.01 2.43
CA VAL A 221 12.38 6.13 2.52
C VAL A 221 11.09 6.94 2.41
N THR A 222 10.98 8.09 3.06
CA THR A 222 9.79 8.94 2.94
C THR A 222 9.57 9.41 1.50
N PHE A 223 10.63 9.86 0.81
CA PHE A 223 10.53 10.30 -0.59
C PHE A 223 10.21 9.15 -1.55
N MET A 224 10.81 7.99 -1.34
CA MET A 224 10.56 6.81 -2.17
C MET A 224 9.11 6.34 -2.04
N LEU A 225 8.57 6.32 -0.81
CA LEU A 225 7.18 5.92 -0.55
C LEU A 225 6.21 6.93 -1.18
N LEU A 226 6.47 8.22 -1.05
CA LEU A 226 5.66 9.26 -1.67
C LEU A 226 5.66 9.14 -3.19
N SER A 227 6.83 8.89 -3.79
CA SER A 227 6.97 8.70 -5.24
C SER A 227 6.28 7.44 -5.75
N ALA A 228 6.56 6.27 -5.15
CA ALA A 228 5.95 5.00 -5.53
C ALA A 228 4.42 5.05 -5.42
N THR A 229 3.93 5.56 -4.29
CA THR A 229 2.49 5.68 -4.04
C THR A 229 1.82 6.63 -5.02
N SER A 230 2.48 7.74 -5.37
CA SER A 230 1.99 8.68 -6.40
C SER A 230 1.90 8.01 -7.77
N LEU A 231 2.95 7.29 -8.19
CA LEU A 231 2.98 6.57 -9.46
C LEU A 231 1.88 5.50 -9.52
N GLY A 232 1.77 4.67 -8.49
CA GLY A 232 0.73 3.65 -8.38
C GLY A 232 -0.69 4.24 -8.42
N ALA A 233 -0.94 5.31 -7.67
CA ALA A 233 -2.22 6.01 -7.68
C ALA A 233 -2.57 6.58 -9.07
N ILE A 234 -1.62 7.26 -9.71
CA ILE A 234 -1.83 7.85 -11.04
C ILE A 234 -2.10 6.74 -12.08
N ILE A 235 -1.25 5.72 -12.14
CA ILE A 235 -1.35 4.64 -13.13
C ILE A 235 -2.64 3.85 -12.91
N SER A 236 -2.96 3.47 -11.67
CA SER A 236 -4.18 2.72 -11.37
C SER A 236 -5.43 3.47 -11.78
N VAL A 237 -5.50 4.79 -11.52
CA VAL A 237 -6.64 5.61 -11.92
C VAL A 237 -6.75 5.73 -13.44
N TYR A 238 -5.64 6.01 -14.14
CA TYR A 238 -5.65 6.13 -15.61
C TYR A 238 -5.96 4.80 -16.32
N LEU A 239 -5.69 3.66 -15.70
CA LEU A 239 -6.11 2.36 -16.23
C LEU A 239 -7.56 2.02 -15.87
N ALA A 240 -8.00 2.33 -14.65
CA ALA A 240 -9.31 1.93 -14.14
C ALA A 240 -10.47 2.82 -14.57
N TYR A 241 -10.28 4.12 -14.84
CA TYR A 241 -11.40 4.99 -15.24
C TYR A 241 -12.10 4.50 -16.52
N LYS A 242 -11.36 3.86 -17.43
CA LYS A 242 -11.91 3.29 -18.66
C LYS A 242 -12.86 2.12 -18.41
N ASN A 243 -12.75 1.43 -17.27
CA ASN A 243 -13.62 0.30 -16.94
C ASN A 243 -15.06 0.73 -16.62
N TYR A 244 -15.30 2.04 -16.43
CA TYR A 244 -16.63 2.60 -16.23
C TYR A 244 -17.35 2.92 -17.54
N PHE A 245 -16.74 2.64 -18.69
CA PHE A 245 -17.32 2.89 -20.01
C PHE A 245 -17.31 1.62 -20.86
N ASN A 246 -18.36 1.43 -21.65
CA ASN A 246 -18.35 0.43 -22.74
C ASN A 246 -17.77 1.02 -24.04
N ASP A 247 -17.67 0.20 -25.09
CA ASP A 247 -17.13 0.62 -26.40
C ASP A 247 -17.96 1.74 -27.08
N GLN A 248 -19.22 1.92 -26.66
CA GLN A 248 -20.13 2.96 -27.12
C GLN A 248 -20.09 4.23 -26.25
N MET A 249 -19.10 4.35 -25.35
CA MET A 249 -18.93 5.46 -24.40
C MET A 249 -20.09 5.62 -23.40
N GLN A 250 -20.84 4.55 -23.14
CA GLN A 250 -21.90 4.55 -22.13
C GLN A 250 -21.35 4.17 -20.77
N LEU A 251 -21.84 4.84 -19.71
CA LEU A 251 -21.45 4.55 -18.34
C LEU A 251 -21.97 3.18 -17.89
N MET A 252 -21.07 2.36 -17.35
CA MET A 252 -21.35 1.09 -16.67
C MET A 252 -21.07 1.27 -15.18
N LEU A 253 -22.13 1.41 -14.38
CA LEU A 253 -22.09 1.55 -12.92
C LEU A 253 -22.79 0.36 -12.27
#